data_AF-K8XW55-F1
#
_entry.id   AF-K8XW55-F1
#
_cell.length_a   1.000
_cell.length_b   1.000
_cell.length_c   1.000
_cell.angle_alpha   90.00
_cell.angle_beta   90.00
_cell.angle_gamma   90.00
#
_symmetry.space_group_name_H-M   'P 1'
#
loop_
_entity.id
_entity.type
_entity.pdbx_description
1 polymer ?
#
loop_
_entity_poly.entity_id
_entity_poly.type
_entity_poly.pdbx_seq_one_letter_code
_entity_poly.pdbx_strand_id
1 'polypeptide(L)'
;MGQDVLFSKKLAFSAENILNPQTNEVLFETSVPKSAYNLPGNLEFTVVSIKLKPTQKQKIKSILWTLSQNYSYVRKSYIPVQWLNFFGTSDPSLAGILKNFSDSEILSSAVTLDGVSVANITTARTLNFKTEISDKVASNRLRFSSFGPNYDFLFAPRNNASRSIFDNIEPFFSVSMTDSLDSQIKIPIPRQYEYLLIFSYASSPTPVSKSQTKSNISISSLLNLIIEED
;
A
#
# COMPACT_ATOMS: atom_id res chain seq x y z
N MET A 1 -4.21 25.93 -21.86
CA MET A 1 -5.23 25.10 -21.18
C MET A 1 -4.52 23.81 -20.82
N GLY A 2 -4.48 23.45 -19.55
CA GLY A 2 -3.84 22.20 -19.12
C GLY A 2 -4.59 20.98 -19.66
N GLN A 3 -3.88 19.88 -19.89
CA GLN A 3 -4.43 18.61 -20.32
C GLN A 3 -4.81 17.76 -19.11
N ASP A 4 -6.04 17.25 -19.07
CA ASP A 4 -6.46 16.29 -18.03
C ASP A 4 -6.18 14.85 -18.50
N VAL A 5 -5.48 14.09 -17.67
CA VAL A 5 -5.22 12.66 -17.87
C VAL A 5 -5.93 11.85 -16.79
N LEU A 6 -6.80 10.94 -17.22
CA LEU A 6 -7.54 10.02 -16.33
C LEU A 6 -6.79 8.70 -16.18
N PHE A 7 -6.69 8.23 -14.94
CA PHE A 7 -6.26 6.88 -14.60
C PHE A 7 -7.37 6.18 -13.83
N SER A 8 -7.98 5.13 -14.40
CA SER A 8 -8.86 4.22 -13.67
C SER A 8 -8.16 2.91 -13.37
N LYS A 9 -8.03 2.56 -12.09
CA LYS A 9 -7.30 1.36 -11.63
C LYS A 9 -8.07 0.58 -10.60
N LYS A 10 -8.20 -0.72 -10.85
CA LYS A 10 -8.60 -1.66 -9.80
C LYS A 10 -7.38 -1.96 -8.92
N LEU A 11 -7.49 -1.59 -7.66
CA LEU A 11 -6.51 -1.88 -6.63
C LEU A 11 -6.91 -3.15 -5.89
N ALA A 12 -5.91 -3.89 -5.43
CA ALA A 12 -6.10 -5.03 -4.55
C ALA A 12 -5.13 -4.94 -3.38
N PHE A 13 -5.61 -5.34 -2.21
CA PHE A 13 -4.84 -5.46 -0.99
C PHE A 13 -5.29 -6.74 -0.29
N SER A 14 -4.36 -7.51 0.25
CA SER A 14 -4.67 -8.66 1.09
C SER A 14 -3.63 -8.85 2.16
N ALA A 15 -4.08 -9.29 3.32
CA ALA A 15 -3.22 -9.66 4.42
C ALA A 15 -3.68 -11.00 5.01
N GLU A 16 -2.71 -11.85 5.33
CA GLU A 16 -2.93 -13.20 5.87
C GLU A 16 -2.29 -13.34 7.25
N ASN A 17 -2.91 -14.15 8.10
CA ASN A 17 -2.45 -14.46 9.45
C ASN A 17 -2.30 -13.22 10.35
N ILE A 18 -3.20 -12.26 10.23
CA ILE A 18 -3.29 -11.11 11.13
C ILE A 18 -3.77 -11.56 12.49
N LEU A 19 -3.04 -11.18 13.54
CA LEU A 19 -3.45 -11.32 14.92
C LEU A 19 -4.40 -10.19 15.29
N ASN A 20 -5.65 -10.53 15.58
CA ASN A 20 -6.57 -9.55 16.08
C ASN A 20 -6.17 -9.14 17.50
N PRO A 21 -6.37 -7.87 17.86
CA PRO A 21 -6.23 -7.41 19.24
C PRO A 21 -7.27 -8.12 20.15
N GLN A 22 -7.07 -8.10 21.47
CA GLN A 22 -7.98 -8.73 22.45
C GLN A 22 -8.89 -7.67 23.11
N THR A 23 -9.77 -7.01 22.34
CA THR A 23 -10.66 -5.96 22.89
C THR A 23 -12.00 -5.92 22.18
N ASN A 24 -13.04 -5.46 22.87
CA ASN A 24 -14.36 -5.22 22.27
C ASN A 24 -14.52 -3.78 21.74
N GLU A 25 -13.48 -2.94 21.90
CA GLU A 25 -13.48 -1.56 21.44
C GLU A 25 -13.23 -1.47 19.93
N VAL A 26 -13.86 -0.50 19.26
CA VAL A 26 -13.51 -0.13 17.89
C VAL A 26 -12.11 0.46 17.96
N LEU A 27 -11.13 -0.27 17.44
CA LEU A 27 -9.75 0.20 17.46
C LEU A 27 -9.51 1.14 16.29
N PHE A 28 -9.14 2.37 16.62
CA PHE A 28 -8.54 3.30 15.68
C PHE A 28 -7.04 3.00 15.54
N GLU A 29 -6.55 2.96 14.30
CA GLU A 29 -5.20 3.20 13.72
C GLU A 29 -3.89 2.82 14.45
N THR A 30 -3.85 2.60 15.76
CA THR A 30 -2.64 2.34 16.57
C THR A 30 -2.24 0.88 16.67
N SER A 31 -3.13 -0.04 16.28
CA SER A 31 -2.86 -1.47 16.32
C SER A 31 -2.22 -1.91 15.01
N VAL A 32 -0.89 -1.85 14.94
CA VAL A 32 -0.14 -2.55 13.88
C VAL A 32 -0.56 -4.03 13.92
N PRO A 33 -0.96 -4.63 12.79
CA PRO A 33 -1.28 -6.05 12.78
C PRO A 33 -0.01 -6.82 13.18
N LYS A 34 -0.06 -7.57 14.28
CA LYS A 34 0.96 -8.59 14.56
C LYS A 34 0.59 -9.84 13.79
N SER A 35 1.54 -10.71 13.49
CA SER A 35 1.19 -12.01 12.92
C SER A 35 0.75 -12.96 14.02
N ALA A 36 -0.27 -13.78 13.73
CA ALA A 36 -0.90 -14.59 14.74
C ALA A 36 -0.08 -15.81 15.13
N TYR A 37 -0.11 -16.12 16.42
CA TYR A 37 0.43 -17.36 16.99
C TYR A 37 1.92 -17.59 16.73
N ASN A 38 2.70 -16.50 16.64
CA ASN A 38 4.13 -16.56 16.31
C ASN A 38 4.43 -17.27 14.97
N LEU A 39 3.48 -17.19 14.03
CA LEU A 39 3.66 -17.68 12.67
C LEU A 39 3.74 -16.48 11.72
N PRO A 40 4.50 -16.58 10.61
CA PRO A 40 4.56 -15.51 9.62
C PRO A 40 3.16 -15.18 9.04
N GLY A 41 2.85 -13.89 8.91
CA GLY A 41 1.78 -13.37 8.08
C GLY A 41 2.31 -12.79 6.76
N ASN A 42 1.44 -12.69 5.77
CA ASN A 42 1.77 -12.17 4.44
C ASN A 42 0.98 -10.91 4.15
N LEU A 43 1.60 -9.93 3.48
CA LEU A 43 0.88 -8.87 2.79
C LEU A 43 1.06 -9.01 1.30
N GLU A 44 0.04 -8.63 0.56
CA GLU A 44 0.15 -8.35 -0.85
C GLU A 44 -0.71 -7.13 -1.19
N PHE A 45 -0.19 -6.22 -2.02
CA PHE A 45 -1.01 -5.15 -2.58
C PHE A 45 -0.52 -4.75 -3.96
N THR A 46 -1.42 -4.10 -4.68
CA THR A 46 -1.09 -3.48 -5.96
C THR A 46 -0.45 -2.11 -5.76
N VAL A 47 0.62 -1.84 -6.51
CA VAL A 47 1.27 -0.53 -6.61
C VAL A 47 0.93 0.09 -7.95
N VAL A 48 0.36 1.29 -7.93
CA VAL A 48 0.16 2.09 -9.15
C VAL A 48 1.45 2.86 -9.37
N SER A 49 2.04 2.75 -10.57
CA SER A 49 3.18 3.57 -10.99
C SER A 49 2.77 4.39 -12.20
N ILE A 50 2.74 5.71 -12.06
CA ILE A 50 2.40 6.63 -13.15
C ILE A 50 3.67 7.37 -13.56
N LYS A 51 3.98 7.36 -14.86
CA LYS A 51 5.08 8.16 -15.38
C LYS A 51 4.64 9.62 -15.41
N LEU A 52 5.43 10.47 -14.75
CA LEU A 52 5.26 11.91 -14.72
C LEU A 52 6.06 12.56 -15.85
N LYS A 53 5.81 13.84 -16.07
CA LYS A 53 6.51 14.72 -17.00
C LYS A 53 7.29 15.74 -16.18
N PRO A 54 8.55 15.46 -15.81
CA PRO A 54 9.38 16.33 -14.98
C PRO A 54 9.41 17.79 -15.46
N THR A 55 9.40 18.02 -16.77
CA THR A 55 9.48 19.35 -17.37
C THR A 55 8.19 20.17 -17.30
N GLN A 56 7.07 19.56 -16.90
CA GLN A 56 5.75 20.17 -16.80
C GLN A 56 5.24 20.12 -15.36
N LYS A 57 4.49 21.15 -14.95
CA LYS A 57 3.82 21.10 -13.66
C LYS A 57 2.63 20.16 -13.78
N GLN A 58 2.58 19.18 -12.89
CA GLN A 58 1.45 18.26 -12.79
C GLN A 58 0.86 18.33 -11.39
N LYS A 59 -0.47 18.26 -11.32
CA LYS A 59 -1.19 18.21 -10.04
C LYS A 59 -2.32 17.22 -10.12
N ILE A 60 -2.58 16.53 -9.01
CA ILE A 60 -3.79 15.74 -8.86
C ILE A 60 -4.94 16.73 -8.74
N LYS A 61 -5.94 16.60 -9.60
CA LYS A 61 -7.12 17.47 -9.71
C LYS A 61 -8.35 16.87 -9.05
N SER A 62 -8.49 15.55 -9.11
CA SER A 62 -9.56 14.84 -8.41
C SER A 62 -9.19 13.39 -8.13
N ILE A 63 -9.77 12.87 -7.06
CA ILE A 63 -9.70 11.46 -6.65
C ILE A 63 -11.12 10.98 -6.40
N LEU A 64 -11.54 9.94 -7.11
CA LEU A 64 -12.70 9.13 -6.76
C LEU A 64 -12.22 7.71 -6.47
N TRP A 65 -12.24 7.33 -5.20
CA TRP A 65 -11.81 6.02 -4.72
C TRP A 65 -12.99 5.30 -4.07
N THR A 66 -13.29 4.08 -4.48
CA THR A 66 -14.49 3.37 -4.04
C THR A 66 -14.16 1.93 -3.68
N LEU A 67 -14.63 1.45 -2.54
CA LEU A 67 -14.56 0.04 -2.18
C LEU A 67 -15.40 -0.78 -3.18
N SER A 68 -14.76 -1.75 -3.84
CA SER A 68 -15.42 -2.65 -4.79
C SER A 68 -15.84 -3.96 -4.11
N GLN A 69 -14.92 -4.54 -3.32
CA GLN A 69 -15.15 -5.80 -2.60
C GLN A 69 -14.31 -5.85 -1.33
N ASN A 70 -14.85 -6.43 -0.26
CA ASN A 70 -14.12 -6.71 0.97
C ASN A 70 -14.50 -8.11 1.48
N TYR A 71 -13.49 -8.96 1.66
CA TYR A 71 -13.60 -10.27 2.26
C TYR A 71 -12.81 -10.27 3.57
N SER A 72 -13.54 -10.43 4.67
CA SER A 72 -12.97 -10.54 6.01
C SER A 72 -13.57 -11.76 6.70
N TYR A 73 -12.72 -12.64 7.22
CA TYR A 73 -13.17 -13.85 7.93
C TYR A 73 -13.65 -13.59 9.35
N VAL A 74 -13.54 -12.35 9.84
CA VAL A 74 -13.78 -12.01 11.25
C VAL A 74 -15.20 -11.48 11.45
N ARG A 75 -15.74 -10.69 10.51
CA ARG A 75 -17.15 -10.27 10.49
C ARG A 75 -17.48 -9.59 9.15
N LYS A 76 -18.64 -9.88 8.55
CA LYS A 76 -19.16 -9.14 7.38
C LYS A 76 -19.39 -7.64 7.65
N SER A 77 -19.55 -7.24 8.92
CA SER A 77 -19.86 -5.85 9.31
C SER A 77 -18.63 -4.99 9.61
N TYR A 78 -17.41 -5.55 9.56
CA TYR A 78 -16.20 -4.75 9.75
C TYR A 78 -15.56 -4.43 8.40
N ILE A 79 -15.53 -3.14 8.08
CA ILE A 79 -14.82 -2.62 6.91
C ILE A 79 -13.54 -1.96 7.42
N PRO A 80 -12.36 -2.51 7.12
CA PRO A 80 -11.11 -1.88 7.52
C PRO A 80 -10.99 -0.52 6.83
N VAL A 81 -10.50 0.46 7.58
CA VAL A 81 -10.08 1.75 7.00
C VAL A 81 -8.98 1.46 5.99
N GLN A 82 -9.20 1.84 4.74
CA GLN A 82 -8.22 1.75 3.67
C GLN A 82 -7.46 3.08 3.58
N TRP A 83 -6.20 3.01 3.17
CA TRP A 83 -5.30 4.13 2.93
C TRP A 83 -4.73 4.11 1.51
N LEU A 84 -4.63 5.28 0.89
CA LEU A 84 -3.77 5.52 -0.27
C LEU A 84 -2.66 6.48 0.11
N ASN A 85 -1.42 6.04 -0.09
CA ASN A 85 -0.23 6.86 0.08
C ASN A 85 0.38 7.18 -1.28
N PHE A 86 0.66 8.46 -1.51
CA PHE A 86 1.18 8.99 -2.76
C PHE A 86 2.63 9.43 -2.56
N PHE A 87 3.52 8.91 -3.39
CA PHE A 87 4.95 9.13 -3.29
C PHE A 87 5.52 9.57 -4.64
N GLY A 88 6.43 10.54 -4.61
CA GLY A 88 7.23 10.91 -5.77
C GLY A 88 8.57 10.20 -5.75
N THR A 89 8.99 9.62 -6.88
CA THR A 89 10.32 9.03 -7.04
C THR A 89 10.87 9.29 -8.44
N SER A 90 12.20 9.36 -8.55
CA SER A 90 12.92 9.30 -9.83
C SER A 90 13.61 7.95 -10.05
N ASP A 91 13.54 7.05 -9.07
CA ASP A 91 13.98 5.67 -9.17
C ASP A 91 12.74 4.76 -9.32
N PRO A 92 12.48 4.19 -10.51
CA PRO A 92 11.36 3.29 -10.75
C PRO A 92 11.61 1.86 -10.26
N SER A 93 12.80 1.56 -9.74
CA SER A 93 13.15 0.23 -9.25
C SER A 93 12.56 -0.04 -7.87
N LEU A 94 12.37 -1.32 -7.53
CA LEU A 94 11.99 -1.74 -6.19
C LEU A 94 13.06 -1.36 -5.15
N ALA A 95 14.32 -1.16 -5.56
CA ALA A 95 15.36 -0.70 -4.65
C ALA A 95 15.06 0.70 -4.08
N GLY A 96 14.35 1.56 -4.81
CA GLY A 96 13.92 2.87 -4.32
C GLY A 96 13.10 2.80 -3.03
N ILE A 97 12.36 1.69 -2.83
CA ILE A 97 11.57 1.45 -1.62
C ILE A 97 12.32 0.58 -0.59
N LEU A 98 13.22 -0.31 -1.04
CA LEU A 98 13.93 -1.25 -0.17
C LEU A 98 15.31 -0.77 0.29
N LYS A 99 15.80 0.39 -0.15
CA LYS A 99 17.18 0.87 0.04
C LYS A 99 17.76 0.81 1.46
N ASN A 100 16.90 0.84 2.49
CA ASN A 100 17.32 0.85 3.90
C ASN A 100 17.07 -0.47 4.62
N PHE A 101 16.67 -1.51 3.89
CA PHE A 101 16.66 -2.89 4.36
C PHE A 101 17.98 -3.55 3.95
N SER A 102 18.58 -4.26 4.89
CA SER A 102 19.71 -5.16 4.64
C SER A 102 19.28 -6.32 3.74
N ASP A 103 20.24 -6.92 3.04
CA ASP A 103 19.97 -8.12 2.23
C ASP A 103 19.39 -9.26 3.07
N SER A 104 19.77 -9.39 4.34
CA SER A 104 19.17 -10.35 5.26
C SER A 104 17.70 -10.05 5.56
N GLU A 105 17.32 -8.79 5.73
CA GLU A 105 15.93 -8.38 5.92
C GLU A 105 15.12 -8.56 4.64
N ILE A 106 15.70 -8.29 3.46
CA ILE A 106 15.01 -8.51 2.18
C ILE A 106 14.80 -10.02 1.95
N LEU A 107 15.86 -10.82 2.09
CA LEU A 107 15.83 -12.25 1.86
C LEU A 107 14.82 -12.95 2.76
N SER A 108 14.87 -12.62 4.04
CA SER A 108 13.96 -13.24 4.99
C SER A 108 12.50 -12.89 4.63
N SER A 109 12.24 -11.71 4.03
CA SER A 109 10.88 -11.14 3.87
C SER A 109 10.11 -11.89 2.80
N ALA A 110 10.76 -12.78 2.08
CA ALA A 110 10.22 -13.41 0.89
C ALA A 110 9.57 -12.35 -0.02
N VAL A 111 10.24 -11.20 -0.19
CA VAL A 111 9.70 -10.11 -1.03
C VAL A 111 9.55 -10.65 -2.45
N THR A 112 8.41 -10.37 -3.06
CA THR A 112 8.20 -10.62 -4.49
C THR A 112 7.58 -9.41 -5.16
N LEU A 113 7.98 -9.13 -6.40
CA LEU A 113 7.30 -8.21 -7.30
C LEU A 113 6.79 -9.01 -8.49
N ASP A 114 5.48 -9.01 -8.72
CA ASP A 114 4.81 -9.80 -9.77
C ASP A 114 5.17 -11.30 -9.71
N GLY A 115 5.39 -11.82 -8.50
CA GLY A 115 5.80 -13.21 -8.25
C GLY A 115 7.29 -13.49 -8.46
N VAL A 116 8.08 -12.51 -8.90
CA VAL A 116 9.54 -12.63 -8.98
C VAL A 116 10.14 -12.42 -7.60
N SER A 117 10.87 -13.41 -7.09
CA SER A 117 11.53 -13.34 -5.78
C SER A 117 12.66 -12.32 -5.75
N VAL A 118 12.75 -11.56 -4.66
CA VAL A 118 13.73 -10.52 -4.42
C VAL A 118 14.57 -10.93 -3.23
N ALA A 119 15.77 -11.46 -3.49
CA ALA A 119 16.64 -12.00 -2.45
C ALA A 119 17.54 -10.95 -1.79
N ASN A 120 17.79 -9.81 -2.44
CA ASN A 120 18.71 -8.77 -1.99
C ASN A 120 18.46 -7.46 -2.75
N ILE A 121 19.17 -6.40 -2.36
CA ILE A 121 19.04 -5.08 -2.97
C ILE A 121 19.50 -5.07 -4.44
N THR A 122 20.44 -5.94 -4.82
CA THR A 122 20.92 -6.04 -6.21
C THR A 122 19.81 -6.55 -7.13
N THR A 123 19.08 -7.58 -6.72
CA THR A 123 17.88 -8.05 -7.43
C THR A 123 16.79 -6.98 -7.44
N ALA A 124 16.60 -6.24 -6.34
CA ALA A 124 15.60 -5.17 -6.29
C ALA A 124 15.87 -4.05 -7.32
N ARG A 125 17.15 -3.76 -7.63
CA ARG A 125 17.53 -2.75 -8.63
C ARG A 125 17.20 -3.15 -10.07
N THR A 126 17.10 -4.44 -10.36
CA THR A 126 16.78 -4.91 -11.72
C THR A 126 15.27 -5.01 -11.96
N LEU A 127 14.45 -4.82 -10.92
CA LEU A 127 13.01 -4.94 -10.97
C LEU A 127 12.35 -3.56 -10.92
N ASN A 128 11.84 -3.12 -12.07
CA ASN A 128 11.15 -1.84 -12.20
C ASN A 128 9.64 -2.00 -12.10
N PHE A 129 8.98 -1.01 -11.49
CA PHE A 129 7.54 -0.89 -11.54
C PHE A 129 7.07 -0.61 -12.99
N LYS A 130 6.13 -1.41 -13.47
CA LYS A 130 5.43 -1.19 -14.73
C LYS A 130 4.57 0.05 -14.64
N THR A 131 4.71 0.93 -15.62
CA THR A 131 3.96 2.18 -15.69
C THR A 131 2.55 1.94 -16.21
N GLU A 132 1.60 2.63 -15.59
CA GLU A 132 0.19 2.48 -15.83
C GLU A 132 -0.27 3.44 -16.94
N ILE A 133 -0.97 2.91 -17.96
CA ILE A 133 -1.36 3.68 -19.15
C ILE A 133 -2.82 3.53 -19.58
N SER A 134 -3.54 2.48 -19.14
CA SER A 134 -4.94 2.21 -19.55
C SER A 134 -5.78 1.59 -18.44
N ASP A 135 -7.10 1.70 -18.51
CA ASP A 135 -8.01 1.26 -17.45
C ASP A 135 -8.00 -0.26 -17.24
N LYS A 136 -7.30 -0.72 -16.20
CA LYS A 136 -7.09 -2.14 -15.88
C LYS A 136 -6.80 -2.34 -14.39
N VAL A 137 -6.62 -3.59 -13.98
CA VAL A 137 -6.02 -3.93 -12.68
C VAL A 137 -4.61 -3.35 -12.62
N ALA A 138 -4.25 -2.73 -11.50
CA ALA A 138 -2.89 -2.23 -11.29
C ALA A 138 -1.87 -3.38 -11.43
N SER A 139 -0.82 -3.13 -12.22
CA SER A 139 0.03 -4.15 -12.81
C SER A 139 1.04 -4.73 -11.83
N ASN A 140 1.45 -3.94 -10.84
CA ASN A 140 2.55 -4.28 -9.93
C ASN A 140 1.99 -4.90 -8.65
N ARG A 141 2.25 -6.18 -8.41
CA ARG A 141 1.86 -6.88 -7.18
C ARG A 141 3.08 -7.06 -6.30
N LEU A 142 3.14 -6.30 -5.20
CA LEU A 142 4.19 -6.40 -4.20
C LEU A 142 3.70 -7.26 -3.05
N ARG A 143 4.44 -8.32 -2.72
CA ARG A 143 4.16 -9.23 -1.60
C ARG A 143 5.39 -9.42 -0.72
N PHE A 144 5.18 -9.63 0.57
CA PHE A 144 6.22 -10.00 1.53
C PHE A 144 5.60 -10.64 2.78
N SER A 145 6.43 -11.19 3.64
CA SER A 145 6.11 -11.86 4.89
C SER A 145 6.67 -11.13 6.10
N SER A 146 5.99 -11.23 7.24
CA SER A 146 6.42 -10.72 8.55
C SER A 146 7.57 -11.53 9.17
N PHE A 147 8.22 -10.96 10.21
CA PHE A 147 9.41 -11.55 10.81
C PHE A 147 9.47 -11.72 12.30
N GLY A 148 10.13 -12.81 12.72
CA GLY A 148 10.39 -13.08 14.12
C GLY A 148 11.29 -12.02 14.79
N PRO A 149 11.30 -11.95 16.13
CA PRO A 149 10.56 -12.84 17.03
C PRO A 149 9.09 -12.45 17.26
N ASN A 150 8.72 -11.19 17.00
CA ASN A 150 7.39 -10.66 17.34
C ASN A 150 6.43 -10.57 16.15
N TYR A 151 6.91 -10.80 14.92
CA TYR A 151 6.12 -10.76 13.69
C TYR A 151 5.28 -9.49 13.53
N ASP A 152 5.85 -8.36 13.96
CA ASP A 152 5.28 -7.02 13.77
C ASP A 152 5.35 -6.67 12.28
N PHE A 153 4.23 -6.24 11.70
CA PHE A 153 4.07 -6.17 10.26
C PHE A 153 4.62 -4.88 9.62
N LEU A 154 5.44 -5.04 8.59
CA LEU A 154 6.35 -4.04 8.00
C LEU A 154 5.72 -2.85 7.23
N PHE A 155 4.40 -2.62 7.33
CA PHE A 155 3.70 -1.66 6.46
C PHE A 155 2.77 -0.69 7.19
N ALA A 156 2.86 -0.57 8.52
CA ALA A 156 2.08 0.39 9.29
C ALA A 156 2.93 1.65 9.63
N PRO A 157 2.88 2.71 8.79
CA PRO A 157 3.81 3.84 8.85
C PRO A 157 3.66 4.77 10.07
N ARG A 158 2.60 4.65 10.87
CA ARG A 158 2.34 5.60 11.97
C ARG A 158 2.59 5.06 13.37
N ASN A 159 2.61 3.74 13.57
CA ASN A 159 2.55 3.15 14.92
C ASN A 159 3.43 1.89 15.10
N ASN A 160 4.23 1.50 14.10
CA ASN A 160 5.21 0.42 14.27
C ASN A 160 6.51 0.99 14.83
N ALA A 161 6.95 0.50 15.98
CA ALA A 161 8.29 0.79 16.49
C ALA A 161 9.39 0.13 15.63
N SER A 162 9.01 -0.87 14.82
CA SER A 162 9.83 -1.50 13.79
C SER A 162 9.66 -0.75 12.46
N ARG A 163 10.74 -0.62 11.70
CA ARG A 163 10.76 0.13 10.44
C ARG A 163 9.65 -0.29 9.46
N SER A 164 8.98 0.67 8.83
CA SER A 164 8.06 0.45 7.70
C SER A 164 8.80 0.57 6.38
N ILE A 165 8.35 -0.12 5.32
CA ILE A 165 8.93 0.11 3.98
C ILE A 165 8.71 1.53 3.45
N PHE A 166 7.76 2.26 4.05
CA PHE A 166 7.45 3.65 3.72
C PHE A 166 8.38 4.63 4.43
N ASP A 167 9.17 4.19 5.42
CA ASP A 167 9.96 5.09 6.28
C ASP A 167 10.94 5.99 5.51
N ASN A 168 11.30 5.59 4.29
CA ASN A 168 12.31 6.29 3.48
C ASN A 168 11.78 6.85 2.17
N ILE A 169 10.48 6.81 2.00
CA ILE A 169 9.78 7.47 0.91
C ILE A 169 8.80 8.41 1.58
N GLU A 170 9.09 9.70 1.54
CA GLU A 170 8.22 10.70 2.14
C GLU A 170 6.91 10.76 1.33
N PRO A 171 5.76 10.38 1.92
CA PRO A 171 4.49 10.57 1.25
C PRO A 171 4.21 12.07 1.18
N PHE A 172 3.95 12.60 -0.01
CA PHE A 172 3.53 13.99 -0.13
C PHE A 172 2.03 14.16 0.07
N PHE A 173 1.27 13.07 -0.05
CA PHE A 173 -0.15 13.03 0.21
C PHE A 173 -0.58 11.64 0.68
N SER A 174 -1.53 11.60 1.61
CA SER A 174 -2.13 10.38 2.12
C SER A 174 -3.59 10.64 2.40
N VAL A 175 -4.45 9.69 2.07
CA VAL A 175 -5.88 9.78 2.33
C VAL A 175 -6.44 8.43 2.74
N SER A 176 -7.44 8.43 3.62
CA SER A 176 -8.12 7.24 4.10
C SER A 176 -9.62 7.29 3.84
N MET A 177 -10.22 6.11 3.72
CA MET A 177 -11.67 5.94 3.62
C MET A 177 -12.10 4.59 4.20
N THR A 178 -13.38 4.48 4.57
CA THR A 178 -14.02 3.19 4.88
C THR A 178 -14.76 2.64 3.67
N ASP A 179 -15.59 3.46 3.01
CA ASP A 179 -16.45 3.04 1.91
C ASP A 179 -16.06 3.71 0.57
N SER A 180 -16.21 5.03 0.49
CA SER A 180 -15.84 5.82 -0.68
C SER A 180 -15.23 7.16 -0.32
N LEU A 181 -14.41 7.69 -1.21
CA LEU A 181 -13.86 9.03 -1.19
C LEU A 181 -14.10 9.66 -2.58
N ASP A 182 -14.81 10.78 -2.63
CA ASP A 182 -14.88 11.65 -3.80
C ASP A 182 -14.36 13.03 -3.40
N SER A 183 -13.36 13.53 -4.11
CA SER A 183 -12.72 14.78 -3.77
C SER A 183 -12.19 15.50 -4.99
N GLN A 184 -12.66 16.73 -5.19
CA GLN A 184 -12.02 17.71 -6.06
C GLN A 184 -10.94 18.43 -5.24
N ILE A 185 -9.71 17.95 -5.36
CA ILE A 185 -8.56 18.41 -4.58
C ILE A 185 -7.46 18.81 -5.53
N LYS A 186 -6.77 19.92 -5.23
CA LYS A 186 -5.58 20.34 -5.96
C LYS A 186 -4.36 19.99 -5.13
N ILE A 187 -3.84 18.77 -5.34
CA ILE A 187 -2.62 18.34 -4.67
C ILE A 187 -1.46 18.55 -5.65
N PRO A 188 -0.52 19.46 -5.34
CA PRO A 188 0.69 19.58 -6.14
C PRO A 188 1.52 18.30 -5.99
N ILE A 189 2.01 17.75 -7.10
CA ILE A 189 3.03 16.70 -7.04
C ILE A 189 4.37 17.43 -6.80
N PRO A 190 5.02 17.27 -5.64
CA PRO A 190 6.17 18.09 -5.27
C PRO A 190 7.38 17.76 -6.13
N ARG A 191 8.08 18.78 -6.66
CA ARG A 191 9.30 18.66 -7.51
C ARG A 191 9.14 17.75 -8.75
N GLN A 192 10.15 17.79 -9.61
CA GLN A 192 10.22 17.08 -10.89
C GLN A 192 10.53 15.57 -10.72
N TYR A 193 9.72 14.84 -9.96
CA TYR A 193 9.84 13.37 -9.93
C TYR A 193 9.47 12.78 -11.30
N GLU A 194 10.10 11.68 -11.68
CA GLU A 194 9.79 10.98 -12.92
C GLU A 194 8.60 10.03 -12.79
N TYR A 195 8.29 9.61 -11.57
CA TYR A 195 7.23 8.65 -11.29
C TYR A 195 6.43 9.05 -10.04
N LEU A 196 5.12 8.84 -10.13
CA LEU A 196 4.19 8.83 -9.00
C LEU A 196 3.91 7.37 -8.65
N LEU A 197 4.23 6.98 -7.41
CA LEU A 197 3.84 5.69 -6.86
C LEU A 197 2.66 5.86 -5.91
N ILE A 198 1.66 5.00 -6.04
CA ILE A 198 0.50 4.96 -5.13
C ILE A 198 0.41 3.57 -4.51
N PHE A 199 0.48 3.53 -3.18
CA PHE A 199 0.41 2.31 -2.40
C PHE A 199 -0.92 2.27 -1.65
N SER A 200 -1.63 1.15 -1.79
CA SER A 200 -2.82 0.87 -0.99
C SER A 200 -2.48 0.03 0.23
N TYR A 201 -3.07 0.38 1.37
CA TYR A 201 -2.97 -0.37 2.62
C TYR A 201 -4.33 -0.39 3.33
N ALA A 202 -4.55 -1.30 4.28
CA ALA A 202 -5.72 -1.28 5.13
C ALA A 202 -5.40 -1.62 6.59
N SER A 203 -6.12 -0.97 7.49
CA SER A 203 -6.04 -1.21 8.94
C SER A 203 -6.40 -2.66 9.32
N SER A 204 -5.88 -3.10 10.47
CA SER A 204 -6.20 -4.40 11.05
C SER A 204 -7.69 -4.52 11.39
N PRO A 205 -8.31 -5.70 11.26
CA PRO A 205 -9.65 -5.94 11.76
C PRO A 205 -9.76 -5.92 13.29
N THR A 206 -10.89 -5.41 13.78
CA THR A 206 -11.26 -5.52 15.21
C THR A 206 -11.76 -6.95 15.48
N PRO A 207 -11.34 -7.62 16.58
CA PRO A 207 -11.83 -8.95 16.94
C PRO A 207 -13.35 -8.95 17.20
N VAL A 208 -13.95 -10.15 17.13
CA VAL A 208 -15.36 -10.39 17.51
C VAL A 208 -15.48 -10.99 18.91
N SER A 209 -14.36 -11.37 19.52
CA SER A 209 -14.31 -12.08 20.79
C SER A 209 -13.19 -11.55 21.68
N LYS A 210 -13.37 -11.68 23.00
CA LYS A 210 -12.29 -11.44 23.98
C LYS A 210 -11.06 -12.34 23.76
N SER A 211 -11.24 -13.50 23.13
CA SER A 211 -10.12 -14.35 22.70
C SER A 211 -9.44 -13.79 21.46
N GLN A 212 -8.10 -13.76 21.50
CA GLN A 212 -7.30 -13.46 20.32
C GLN A 212 -7.58 -14.48 19.23
N THR A 213 -7.86 -13.98 18.03
CA THR A 213 -8.13 -14.82 16.86
C THR A 213 -7.25 -14.35 15.71
N LYS A 214 -6.92 -15.26 14.80
CA LYS A 214 -6.25 -14.92 13.54
C LYS A 214 -7.26 -14.48 12.48
N SER A 215 -6.82 -13.74 11.49
CA SER A 215 -7.69 -13.21 10.44
C SER A 215 -6.96 -13.02 9.13
N ASN A 216 -7.71 -13.15 8.04
CA ASN A 216 -7.27 -12.76 6.71
C ASN A 216 -8.24 -11.73 6.17
N ILE A 217 -7.71 -10.76 5.43
CA ILE A 217 -8.48 -9.74 4.74
C ILE A 217 -8.06 -9.70 3.27
N SER A 218 -9.03 -9.52 2.39
CA SER A 218 -8.80 -9.23 0.98
C SER A 218 -9.77 -8.14 0.55
N ILE A 219 -9.22 -7.05 0.04
CA ILE A 219 -9.93 -5.84 -0.31
C ILE A 219 -9.61 -5.53 -1.76
N SER A 220 -10.63 -5.13 -2.50
CA SER A 220 -10.47 -4.53 -3.81
C SER A 220 -11.22 -3.23 -3.88
N SER A 221 -10.60 -2.23 -4.49
CA SER A 221 -11.17 -0.90 -4.68
C SER A 221 -10.90 -0.39 -6.09
N LEU A 222 -11.72 0.56 -6.53
CA LEU A 222 -11.57 1.25 -7.80
C LEU A 222 -11.07 2.67 -7.54
N LEU A 223 -9.91 3.02 -8.08
CA LEU A 223 -9.32 4.35 -8.03
C LEU A 223 -9.49 5.02 -9.39
N ASN A 224 -10.20 6.13 -9.43
CA ASN A 224 -10.21 7.08 -10.54
C ASN A 224 -9.44 8.32 -10.11
N LEU A 225 -8.36 8.61 -10.82
CA LEU A 225 -7.43 9.70 -10.53
C LEU A 225 -7.32 10.59 -11.77
N ILE A 226 -7.54 11.90 -11.62
CA ILE A 226 -7.28 12.88 -12.68
C ILE A 226 -6.02 13.66 -12.32
N ILE A 227 -5.05 13.64 -13.22
CA ILE A 227 -3.85 14.48 -13.17
C ILE A 227 -4.00 15.57 -14.23
N GLU A 228 -3.96 16.82 -13.80
CA GLU A 228 -3.90 17.99 -14.69
C GLU A 228 -2.43 18.29 -14.99
N GLU A 229 -2.11 18.38 -16.27
CA GLU A 229 -0.79 18.70 -16.81
C GLU A 229 -0.82 20.12 -17.40
N ASP A 230 0.02 21.02 -16.88
CA ASP A 230 0.11 22.41 -17.37
C ASP A 230 0.82 22.51 -18.74
#